data_AF-A0A8H4XEI6-F1
#
_entry.id   AF-A0A8H4XEI6-F1
#
_cell.length_a   1.000
_cell.length_b   1.000
_cell.length_c   1.000
_cell.angle_alpha   90.00
_cell.angle_beta   90.00
_cell.angle_gamma   90.00
#
_symmetry.space_group_name_H-M   'P 1'
#
loop_
_entity.id
_entity.type
_entity.pdbx_description
1 polymer ?
#
loop_
_entity_poly.entity_id
_entity_poly.type
_entity_poly.pdbx_seq_one_letter_code
_entity_poly.pdbx_strand_id
1 'polypeptide(L)'
;MSHVGDYAWAPLFAALAQSHQKLIPKQTLQDLTTFKGEHNFTASTYYPPFDTVPRNISTWVSKDLTIGAQSYKQISLGGPAQNQEAYNPAVVQWNTGSEISFVSLYPSETALDVTVGPGKLHLSYPRGNSSSIFSLLVGTFVKTPTIKGWSDLPGLRVNVSGNIDPKYELSFGGSNGGSSGTLRDFELWNFTYTMPAKFEGTPVLTLDLRTL
;
A
#
# COMPACT_ATOMS: atom_id res chain seq x y z
N MET A 1 17.75 10.85 0.90
CA MET A 1 17.36 9.43 0.78
C MET A 1 18.20 8.63 1.76
N SER A 2 17.71 8.43 2.99
CA SER A 2 18.46 7.76 4.08
C SER A 2 18.78 6.29 3.79
N HIS A 3 18.13 5.69 2.79
CA HIS A 3 18.26 4.29 2.39
C HIS A 3 19.27 4.00 1.26
N VAL A 4 19.99 4.98 0.72
CA VAL A 4 21.02 4.72 -0.32
C VAL A 4 22.14 3.81 0.22
N GLY A 5 22.42 3.87 1.53
CA GLY A 5 23.36 2.99 2.20
C GLY A 5 22.99 1.50 2.12
N ASP A 6 21.70 1.17 2.02
CA ASP A 6 21.24 -0.21 1.90
C ASP A 6 21.70 -0.84 0.57
N TYR A 7 21.92 -0.01 -0.46
CA TYR A 7 22.42 -0.43 -1.77
C TYR A 7 23.95 -0.60 -1.83
N ALA A 8 24.67 -0.43 -0.71
CA ALA A 8 26.13 -0.62 -0.66
C ALA A 8 26.57 -2.05 -1.07
N TRP A 9 25.66 -3.03 -1.01
CA TRP A 9 25.89 -4.42 -1.45
C TRP A 9 25.78 -4.62 -2.97
N ALA A 10 25.41 -3.60 -3.75
CA ALA A 10 25.26 -3.67 -5.20
C ALA A 10 26.48 -4.28 -5.93
N PRO A 11 27.75 -3.96 -5.57
CA PRO A 11 28.91 -4.58 -6.20
C PRO A 11 28.97 -6.09 -5.98
N LEU A 12 28.53 -6.58 -4.81
CA LEU A 12 28.48 -8.02 -4.53
C LEU A 12 27.42 -8.70 -5.39
N PHE A 13 26.23 -8.11 -5.51
CA PHE A 13 25.20 -8.61 -6.41
C PHE A 13 25.71 -8.69 -7.85
N ALA A 14 26.41 -7.64 -8.32
CA ALA A 14 26.97 -7.61 -9.67
C ALA A 14 28.04 -8.71 -9.89
N ALA A 15 28.94 -8.90 -8.93
CA ALA A 15 29.99 -9.93 -9.00
C ALA A 15 29.40 -11.36 -8.98
N LEU A 16 28.31 -11.58 -8.24
CA LEU A 16 27.67 -12.89 -8.08
C LEU A 16 26.54 -13.15 -9.08
N ALA A 17 26.10 -12.15 -9.84
CA ALA A 17 24.91 -12.23 -10.70
C ALA A 17 24.96 -13.43 -11.66
N GLN A 18 26.07 -13.62 -12.37
CA GLN A 18 26.23 -14.74 -13.31
C GLN A 18 26.16 -16.11 -12.62
N SER A 19 26.69 -16.21 -11.39
CA SER A 19 26.64 -17.44 -10.60
C SER A 19 25.22 -17.71 -10.10
N HIS A 20 24.53 -16.70 -9.59
CA HIS A 20 23.13 -16.82 -9.16
C HIS A 20 22.20 -17.15 -10.33
N GLN A 21 22.41 -16.57 -11.51
CA GLN A 21 21.58 -16.84 -12.68
C GLN A 21 21.60 -18.33 -13.09
N LYS A 22 22.71 -19.04 -12.83
CA LYS A 22 22.81 -20.50 -13.08
C LYS A 22 21.92 -21.33 -12.16
N LEU A 23 21.51 -20.79 -11.01
CA LEU A 23 20.66 -21.46 -10.02
C LEU A 23 19.16 -21.26 -10.31
N ILE A 24 18.81 -20.33 -11.19
CA ILE A 24 17.42 -20.01 -11.52
C ILE A 24 17.01 -20.83 -12.76
N PRO A 25 15.88 -21.56 -12.72
CA PRO A 25 15.39 -22.27 -13.90
C PRO A 25 15.23 -21.33 -15.10
N LYS A 26 15.66 -21.78 -16.29
CA LYS A 26 15.60 -20.98 -17.53
C LYS A 26 14.18 -20.46 -17.81
N GLN A 27 13.16 -21.27 -17.53
CA GLN A 27 11.78 -20.86 -17.69
C GLN A 27 11.41 -19.70 -16.78
N THR A 28 11.81 -19.74 -15.50
CA THR A 28 11.58 -18.64 -14.56
C THR A 28 12.23 -17.36 -15.02
N LEU A 29 13.46 -17.42 -15.54
CA LEU A 29 14.13 -16.24 -16.11
C LEU A 29 13.36 -15.67 -17.32
N GLN A 30 12.88 -16.53 -18.22
CA GLN A 30 12.06 -16.09 -19.35
C GLN A 30 10.76 -15.44 -18.89
N ASP A 31 10.11 -16.01 -17.87
CA ASP A 31 8.86 -15.52 -17.31
C ASP A 31 8.98 -14.13 -16.67
N LEU A 32 10.17 -13.77 -16.16
CA LEU A 32 10.45 -12.44 -15.60
C LEU A 32 10.60 -11.35 -16.69
N THR A 33 10.74 -11.72 -17.96
CA THR A 33 10.96 -10.74 -19.05
C THR A 33 9.69 -10.28 -19.73
N THR A 34 8.58 -11.00 -19.56
CA THR A 34 7.32 -10.71 -20.26
C THR A 34 6.15 -10.80 -19.29
N PHE A 35 5.33 -9.77 -19.23
CA PHE A 35 4.10 -9.81 -18.46
C PHE A 35 3.11 -10.80 -19.09
N LYS A 36 2.75 -11.85 -18.36
CA LYS A 36 1.93 -12.97 -18.87
C LYS A 36 0.41 -12.71 -18.88
N GLY A 37 0.00 -11.52 -18.48
CA GLY A 37 -1.40 -11.14 -18.37
C GLY A 37 -1.84 -11.00 -16.91
N GLU A 38 -3.08 -10.54 -16.77
CA GLU A 38 -3.70 -10.29 -15.49
C GLU A 38 -3.83 -11.57 -14.67
N HIS A 39 -3.47 -11.52 -13.39
CA HIS A 39 -3.56 -12.67 -12.50
C HIS A 39 -3.70 -12.27 -11.05
N ASN A 40 -4.21 -13.22 -10.26
CA ASN A 40 -4.27 -13.12 -8.81
C ASN A 40 -3.22 -14.02 -8.17
N PHE A 41 -2.73 -13.60 -7.02
CA PHE A 41 -1.88 -14.39 -6.15
C PHE A 41 -2.48 -14.38 -4.73
N THR A 42 -2.46 -15.55 -4.09
CA THR A 42 -2.85 -15.66 -2.68
C THR A 42 -1.80 -16.46 -1.93
N ALA A 43 -1.56 -16.07 -0.68
CA ALA A 43 -0.66 -16.77 0.22
C ALA A 43 -1.10 -16.56 1.67
N SER A 44 -0.51 -17.32 2.57
CA SER A 44 -0.69 -17.14 4.00
C SER A 44 0.64 -17.21 4.72
N THR A 45 0.75 -16.46 5.82
CA THR A 45 1.90 -16.49 6.72
C THR A 45 1.43 -16.34 8.15
N TYR A 46 2.22 -16.81 9.11
CA TYR A 46 1.86 -16.75 10.52
C TYR A 46 3.10 -16.52 11.37
N TYR A 47 3.07 -15.47 12.21
CA TYR A 47 4.18 -15.10 13.07
C TYR A 47 3.75 -14.95 14.54
N PRO A 48 3.70 -16.06 15.30
CA PRO A 48 3.51 -16.02 16.76
C PRO A 48 4.67 -15.31 17.48
N PRO A 49 4.42 -14.66 18.64
CA PRO A 49 3.12 -14.55 19.30
C PRO A 49 2.27 -13.38 18.77
N PHE A 50 2.78 -12.62 17.79
CA PHE A 50 2.17 -11.35 17.38
C PHE A 50 0.87 -11.53 16.60
N ASP A 51 0.83 -12.56 15.75
CA ASP A 51 -0.35 -12.93 15.00
C ASP A 51 -1.25 -13.85 15.84
N THR A 52 -2.52 -13.46 15.98
CA THR A 52 -3.55 -14.29 16.64
C THR A 52 -4.22 -15.27 15.68
N VAL A 53 -4.07 -15.04 14.37
CA VAL A 53 -4.51 -15.90 13.27
C VAL A 53 -3.52 -15.76 12.11
N PRO A 54 -3.42 -16.74 11.19
CA PRO A 54 -2.64 -16.56 9.97
C PRO A 54 -3.09 -15.33 9.18
N ARG A 55 -2.13 -14.60 8.65
CA ARG A 55 -2.37 -13.51 7.70
C ARG A 55 -2.75 -14.09 6.36
N ASN A 56 -3.68 -13.46 5.66
CA ASN A 56 -4.08 -13.87 4.31
C ASN A 56 -3.70 -12.78 3.33
N ILE A 57 -2.69 -13.06 2.51
CA ILE A 57 -2.15 -12.15 1.49
C ILE A 57 -2.93 -12.38 0.21
N SER A 58 -3.43 -11.31 -0.39
CA SER A 58 -4.10 -11.31 -1.69
C SER A 58 -3.50 -10.22 -2.56
N THR A 59 -3.18 -10.58 -3.80
CA THR A 59 -2.66 -9.65 -4.80
C THR A 59 -3.42 -9.82 -6.10
N TRP A 60 -3.75 -8.71 -6.74
CA TRP A 60 -4.18 -8.63 -8.13
C TRP A 60 -3.14 -7.83 -8.92
N VAL A 61 -2.67 -8.39 -10.04
CA VAL A 61 -1.63 -7.80 -10.88
C VAL A 61 -2.19 -7.61 -12.28
N SER A 62 -2.13 -6.39 -12.79
CA SER A 62 -2.36 -6.05 -14.19
C SER A 62 -1.12 -5.38 -14.80
N LYS A 63 -1.18 -5.01 -16.07
CA LYS A 63 -0.04 -4.41 -16.78
C LYS A 63 0.44 -3.10 -16.15
N ASP A 64 -0.50 -2.22 -15.78
CA ASP A 64 -0.21 -0.85 -15.34
C ASP A 64 -0.70 -0.55 -13.92
N LEU A 65 -1.34 -1.52 -13.25
CA LEU A 65 -1.89 -1.39 -11.90
C LEU A 65 -1.74 -2.71 -11.13
N THR A 66 -1.19 -2.64 -9.93
CA THR A 66 -1.07 -3.77 -9.00
C THR A 66 -1.67 -3.39 -7.65
N ILE A 67 -2.41 -4.31 -7.04
CA ILE A 67 -3.01 -4.16 -5.72
C ILE A 67 -2.57 -5.36 -4.89
N GLY A 68 -1.86 -5.13 -3.79
CA GLY A 68 -1.48 -6.17 -2.83
C GLY A 68 -1.92 -5.79 -1.42
N ALA A 69 -2.58 -6.70 -0.71
CA ALA A 69 -3.01 -6.46 0.66
C ALA A 69 -3.00 -7.75 1.49
N GLN A 70 -3.01 -7.60 2.82
CA GLN A 70 -3.12 -8.71 3.75
C GLN A 70 -4.20 -8.49 4.80
N SER A 71 -5.02 -9.52 5.03
CA SER A 71 -5.87 -9.58 6.23
C SER A 71 -5.03 -10.03 7.41
N TYR A 72 -5.22 -9.43 8.58
CA TYR A 72 -4.48 -9.78 9.79
C TYR A 72 -5.31 -9.55 11.05
N LYS A 73 -5.00 -10.29 12.12
CA LYS A 73 -5.40 -9.98 13.50
C LYS A 73 -4.17 -10.14 14.38
N GLN A 74 -3.67 -9.02 14.88
CA GLN A 74 -2.43 -8.95 15.64
C GLN A 74 -2.66 -8.37 17.04
N ILE A 75 -1.68 -8.53 17.92
CA ILE A 75 -1.73 -8.02 19.30
C ILE A 75 -1.15 -6.61 19.44
N SER A 76 -0.39 -6.14 18.44
CA SER A 76 0.28 -4.83 18.45
C SER A 76 0.12 -4.15 17.10
N LEU A 77 -0.12 -2.83 17.11
CA LEU A 77 -0.10 -2.03 15.88
C LEU A 77 1.32 -2.06 15.27
N GLY A 78 1.40 -2.08 13.93
CA GLY A 78 2.68 -2.23 13.22
C GLY A 78 3.28 -3.65 13.23
N GLY A 79 2.55 -4.65 13.74
CA GLY A 79 2.99 -6.05 13.75
C GLY A 79 4.20 -6.32 14.66
N PRO A 80 5.01 -7.35 14.35
CA PRO A 80 6.15 -7.77 15.18
C PRO A 80 7.20 -6.68 15.42
N ALA A 81 7.38 -5.78 14.46
CA ALA A 81 8.29 -4.64 14.59
C ALA A 81 7.73 -3.55 15.52
N GLN A 82 6.44 -3.63 15.88
CA GLN A 82 5.72 -2.64 16.67
C GLN A 82 5.90 -1.20 16.15
N ASN A 83 6.05 -1.10 14.83
CA ASN A 83 6.36 0.14 14.14
C ASN A 83 5.37 0.32 12.99
N GLN A 84 4.40 1.20 13.23
CA GLN A 84 3.34 1.52 12.28
C GLN A 84 3.90 2.15 10.99
N GLU A 85 4.94 2.97 11.09
CA GLU A 85 5.54 3.68 9.96
C GLU A 85 6.29 2.76 8.98
N ALA A 86 6.68 1.57 9.45
CA ALA A 86 7.30 0.55 8.61
C ALA A 86 6.29 -0.48 8.07
N TYR A 87 5.03 -0.42 8.50
CA TYR A 87 4.04 -1.45 8.23
C TYR A 87 3.01 -1.01 7.18
N ASN A 88 3.06 -1.63 6.01
CA ASN A 88 2.23 -1.31 4.85
C ASN A 88 1.34 -2.51 4.46
N PRO A 89 0.20 -2.72 5.14
CA PRO A 89 -0.61 -3.93 4.96
C PRO A 89 -1.49 -3.93 3.70
N ALA A 90 -1.63 -2.78 3.03
CA ALA A 90 -2.30 -2.69 1.73
C ALA A 90 -1.59 -1.63 0.88
N VAL A 91 -1.20 -2.00 -0.34
CA VAL A 91 -0.46 -1.16 -1.27
C VAL A 91 -1.06 -1.31 -2.67
N VAL A 92 -1.33 -0.17 -3.30
CA VAL A 92 -1.63 -0.04 -4.72
C VAL A 92 -0.41 0.57 -5.38
N GLN A 93 0.03 0.05 -6.52
CA GLN A 93 1.07 0.65 -7.35
C GLN A 93 0.58 0.79 -8.78
N TRP A 94 0.89 1.91 -9.42
CA TRP A 94 0.49 2.14 -10.81
C TRP A 94 1.53 2.91 -11.59
N ASN A 95 1.45 2.76 -12.91
CA ASN A 95 2.22 3.53 -13.86
C ASN A 95 1.56 4.88 -14.12
N THR A 96 2.23 5.99 -13.76
CA THR A 96 1.73 7.35 -14.00
C THR A 96 1.95 7.82 -15.45
N GLY A 97 2.66 7.01 -16.25
CA GLY A 97 3.16 7.34 -17.59
C GLY A 97 4.60 7.85 -17.60
N SER A 98 5.14 8.31 -16.46
CA SER A 98 6.56 8.69 -16.34
C SER A 98 7.29 8.12 -15.12
N GLU A 99 6.56 7.63 -14.13
CA GLU A 99 7.09 7.04 -12.91
C GLU A 99 6.11 5.99 -12.36
N ILE A 100 6.55 5.22 -11.37
CA ILE A 100 5.66 4.35 -10.60
C ILE A 100 5.32 5.08 -9.30
N SER A 101 4.03 5.24 -9.02
CA SER A 101 3.56 5.78 -7.74
C SER A 101 2.78 4.73 -6.97
N PHE A 102 2.40 5.06 -5.75
CA PHE A 102 1.70 4.16 -4.84
C PHE A 102 0.64 4.85 -3.99
N VAL A 103 -0.34 4.05 -3.57
CA VAL A 103 -1.22 4.32 -2.42
C VAL A 103 -0.93 3.26 -1.37
N SER A 104 -0.66 3.64 -0.13
CA SER A 104 -0.43 2.71 0.98
C SER A 104 -1.37 3.01 2.13
N LEU A 105 -1.98 1.98 2.72
CA LEU A 105 -2.73 2.13 3.96
C LEU A 105 -1.75 2.34 5.12
N TYR A 106 -1.87 3.47 5.81
CA TYR A 106 -1.26 3.67 7.11
C TYR A 106 -2.18 3.07 8.19
N PRO A 107 -1.82 1.92 8.78
CA PRO A 107 -2.76 1.13 9.57
C PRO A 107 -3.03 1.78 10.92
N SER A 108 -4.30 1.94 11.29
CA SER A 108 -4.72 2.51 12.58
C SER A 108 -5.28 1.48 13.57
N GLU A 109 -5.51 0.25 13.11
CA GLU A 109 -6.19 -0.80 13.86
C GLU A 109 -5.35 -2.08 13.96
N THR A 110 -5.61 -2.90 14.97
CA THR A 110 -4.92 -4.19 15.18
C THR A 110 -5.53 -5.35 14.41
N ALA A 111 -6.62 -5.10 13.68
CA ALA A 111 -7.23 -6.08 12.81
C ALA A 111 -7.73 -5.41 11.54
N LEU A 112 -7.45 -6.05 10.41
CA LEU A 112 -7.86 -5.63 9.08
C LEU A 112 -8.31 -6.86 8.32
N ASP A 113 -9.52 -6.81 7.75
CA ASP A 113 -9.99 -7.76 6.76
C ASP A 113 -9.93 -7.06 5.39
N VAL A 114 -9.36 -7.73 4.39
CA VAL A 114 -9.21 -7.18 3.04
C VAL A 114 -9.81 -8.09 1.99
N THR A 115 -10.34 -7.48 0.92
CA THR A 115 -10.66 -8.18 -0.32
C THR A 115 -10.03 -7.44 -1.48
N VAL A 116 -9.24 -8.16 -2.27
CA VAL A 116 -8.59 -7.63 -3.46
C VAL A 116 -9.23 -8.25 -4.69
N GLY A 117 -9.59 -7.43 -5.66
CA GLY A 117 -10.10 -7.87 -6.96
C GLY A 117 -9.64 -6.94 -8.09
N PRO A 118 -10.09 -7.22 -9.33
CA PRO A 118 -9.71 -6.41 -10.47
C PRO A 118 -10.04 -4.93 -10.28
N GLY A 119 -9.00 -4.09 -10.22
CA GLY A 119 -9.12 -2.65 -9.98
C GLY A 119 -9.83 -2.30 -8.68
N LYS A 120 -9.85 -3.19 -7.67
CA LYS A 120 -10.65 -2.98 -6.46
C LYS A 120 -9.92 -3.42 -5.20
N LEU A 121 -9.90 -2.52 -4.21
CA LEU A 121 -9.40 -2.79 -2.86
C LEU A 121 -10.50 -2.47 -1.85
N HIS A 122 -10.92 -3.48 -1.10
CA HIS A 122 -11.86 -3.35 0.01
C HIS A 122 -11.14 -3.56 1.33
N LEU A 123 -11.33 -2.64 2.27
CA LEU A 123 -10.72 -2.62 3.59
C LEU A 123 -11.82 -2.57 4.65
N SER A 124 -11.71 -3.41 5.67
CA SER A 124 -12.61 -3.41 6.81
C SER A 124 -11.83 -3.55 8.12
N TYR A 125 -12.18 -2.77 9.12
CA TYR A 125 -11.59 -2.88 10.46
C TYR A 125 -12.54 -3.62 11.41
N PRO A 126 -12.44 -4.97 11.54
CA PRO A 126 -13.39 -5.76 12.34
C PRO A 126 -13.35 -5.44 13.85
N ARG A 127 -12.29 -4.78 14.34
CA ARG A 127 -12.20 -4.26 15.72
C ARG A 127 -12.37 -2.74 15.81
N GLY A 128 -12.61 -2.09 14.68
CA GLY A 128 -12.80 -0.64 14.59
C GLY A 128 -14.18 -0.22 15.07
N ASN A 129 -14.34 1.09 15.26
CA ASN A 129 -15.56 1.73 15.73
C ASN A 129 -15.64 3.17 15.19
N SER A 130 -16.47 4.03 15.78
CA SER A 130 -16.61 5.44 15.38
C SER A 130 -15.32 6.28 15.48
N SER A 131 -14.30 5.82 16.21
CA SER A 131 -12.99 6.49 16.29
C SER A 131 -11.98 6.00 15.25
N SER A 132 -12.34 5.00 14.44
CA SER A 132 -11.42 4.47 13.43
C SER A 132 -11.16 5.47 12.31
N ILE A 133 -9.96 5.40 11.74
CA ILE A 133 -9.49 6.30 10.70
C ILE A 133 -8.83 5.50 9.59
N PHE A 134 -9.13 5.81 8.34
CA PHE A 134 -8.37 5.30 7.19
C PHE A 134 -7.46 6.39 6.66
N SER A 135 -6.15 6.20 6.79
CA SER A 135 -5.14 7.10 6.24
C SER A 135 -4.49 6.44 5.03
N LEU A 136 -4.66 7.04 3.85
CA LEU A 136 -4.13 6.57 2.57
C LEU A 136 -2.98 7.48 2.15
N LEU A 137 -1.77 6.96 2.28
CA LEU A 137 -0.53 7.64 1.91
C LEU A 137 -0.29 7.49 0.42
N VAL A 138 -0.04 8.60 -0.27
CA VAL A 138 0.16 8.66 -1.71
C VAL A 138 1.55 9.24 -1.99
N GLY A 139 2.29 8.60 -2.91
CA GLY A 139 3.59 9.09 -3.36
C GLY A 139 3.49 10.48 -3.99
N THR A 140 4.60 11.23 -3.96
CA THR A 140 4.71 12.51 -4.67
C THR A 140 4.91 12.30 -6.17
N PHE A 141 4.69 13.36 -6.95
CA PHE A 141 4.82 13.31 -8.41
C PHE A 141 5.72 14.44 -8.89
N VAL A 142 6.70 14.13 -9.73
CA VAL A 142 7.65 15.13 -10.24
C VAL A 142 6.94 16.19 -11.09
N LYS A 143 6.00 15.78 -11.93
CA LYS A 143 5.28 16.66 -12.86
C LYS A 143 4.05 17.34 -12.26
N THR A 144 3.54 16.80 -11.15
CA THR A 144 2.36 17.32 -10.45
C THR A 144 2.66 17.39 -8.95
N PRO A 145 3.53 18.33 -8.51
CA PRO A 145 4.00 18.35 -7.12
C PRO A 145 2.89 18.58 -6.11
N THR A 146 1.84 19.31 -6.53
CA THR A 146 0.68 19.65 -5.69
C THR A 146 -0.58 18.98 -6.21
N ILE A 147 -1.27 18.25 -5.34
CA ILE A 147 -2.60 17.70 -5.58
C ILE A 147 -3.60 18.34 -4.61
N LYS A 148 -4.85 18.49 -5.05
CA LYS A 148 -5.98 18.95 -4.24
C LYS A 148 -6.94 17.82 -3.88
N GLY A 149 -6.81 16.67 -4.55
CA GLY A 149 -7.64 15.51 -4.30
C GLY A 149 -7.34 14.37 -5.27
N TRP A 150 -8.17 13.31 -5.20
CA TRP A 150 -8.03 12.11 -6.03
C TRP A 150 -8.09 12.38 -7.55
N SER A 151 -8.75 13.45 -7.98
CA SER A 151 -8.84 13.83 -9.40
C SER A 151 -7.50 14.28 -10.00
N ASP A 152 -6.55 14.66 -9.16
CA ASP A 152 -5.28 15.25 -9.58
C ASP A 152 -4.17 14.18 -9.68
N LEU A 153 -4.49 12.91 -9.40
CA LEU A 153 -3.52 11.82 -9.50
C LEU A 153 -3.20 11.51 -10.96
N PRO A 154 -1.92 11.58 -11.37
CA PRO A 154 -1.53 11.30 -12.74
C PRO A 154 -1.71 9.82 -13.08
N GLY A 155 -2.42 9.55 -14.18
CA GLY A 155 -2.57 8.19 -14.72
C GLY A 155 -3.49 7.26 -13.92
N LEU A 156 -4.21 7.76 -12.90
CA LEU A 156 -5.09 6.94 -12.08
C LEU A 156 -6.40 7.67 -11.75
N ARG A 157 -7.52 6.99 -12.00
CA ARG A 157 -8.83 7.36 -11.48
C ARG A 157 -9.13 6.54 -10.23
N VAL A 158 -9.52 7.22 -9.16
CA VAL A 158 -9.89 6.61 -7.88
C VAL A 158 -11.31 7.02 -7.52
N ASN A 159 -12.15 6.04 -7.21
CA ASN A 159 -13.45 6.25 -6.59
C ASN A 159 -13.44 5.64 -5.18
N VAL A 160 -13.71 6.46 -4.17
CA VAL A 160 -13.73 6.02 -2.76
C VAL A 160 -15.18 5.86 -2.32
N SER A 161 -15.50 4.73 -1.72
CA SER A 161 -16.82 4.42 -1.17
C SER A 161 -16.72 3.64 0.15
N GLY A 162 -17.85 3.41 0.83
CA GLY A 162 -17.88 2.72 2.12
C GLY A 162 -18.88 3.35 3.07
N ASN A 163 -18.66 3.16 4.37
CA ASN A 163 -19.45 3.75 5.45
C ASN A 163 -18.66 4.80 6.27
N ILE A 164 -17.52 5.23 5.74
CA ILE A 164 -16.74 6.39 6.18
C ILE A 164 -17.49 7.72 5.92
N ASP A 165 -17.05 8.81 6.56
CA ASP A 165 -17.44 10.16 6.15
C ASP A 165 -16.89 10.42 4.74
N PRO A 166 -17.70 10.83 3.76
CA PRO A 166 -17.22 11.12 2.40
C PRO A 166 -16.24 12.28 2.34
N LYS A 167 -16.22 13.17 3.36
CA LYS A 167 -15.22 14.23 3.47
C LYS A 167 -13.92 13.64 4.02
N TYR A 168 -12.82 14.03 3.39
CA TYR A 168 -11.49 13.69 3.84
C TYR A 168 -10.67 14.95 4.11
N GLU A 169 -9.67 14.79 4.97
CA GLU A 169 -8.60 15.75 5.13
C GLU A 169 -7.44 15.36 4.21
N LEU A 170 -6.85 16.35 3.54
CA LEU A 170 -5.66 16.17 2.72
C LEU A 170 -4.50 16.94 3.35
N SER A 171 -3.40 16.24 3.60
CA SER A 171 -2.18 16.84 4.12
C SER A 171 -0.96 16.46 3.29
N PHE A 172 0.04 17.32 3.31
CA PHE A 172 1.35 17.06 2.71
C PHE A 172 2.38 16.97 3.83
N GLY A 173 3.19 15.91 3.80
CA GLY A 173 4.29 15.68 4.73
C GLY A 173 5.63 15.95 4.07
N GLY A 174 6.02 17.23 3.93
CA GLY A 174 7.26 17.62 3.23
C GLY A 174 8.40 17.95 4.20
N SER A 175 9.64 17.77 3.77
CA SER A 175 10.81 18.16 4.56
C SER A 175 10.99 19.67 4.64
N ASN A 176 10.42 20.40 3.68
CA ASN A 176 10.56 21.86 3.55
C ASN A 176 9.21 22.61 3.65
N GLY A 177 8.18 21.97 4.18
CA GLY A 177 6.84 22.55 4.32
C GLY A 177 5.73 21.51 4.25
N GLY A 178 4.48 21.97 4.30
CA GLY A 178 3.30 21.10 4.40
C GLY A 178 2.61 21.24 5.75
N SER A 179 1.49 20.53 5.90
CA SER A 179 0.68 20.52 7.13
C SER A 179 1.00 19.34 8.06
N SER A 180 1.94 18.48 7.66
CA SER A 180 2.41 17.32 8.44
C SER A 180 3.91 17.11 8.24
N GLY A 181 4.52 16.20 9.03
CA GLY A 181 5.92 15.82 8.90
C GLY A 181 6.14 14.71 7.86
N THR A 182 7.41 14.49 7.49
CA THR A 182 7.80 13.32 6.68
C THR A 182 7.57 12.03 7.46
N LEU A 183 7.34 10.93 6.75
CA LEU A 183 7.24 9.59 7.34
C LEU A 183 8.49 8.80 6.96
N ARG A 184 9.36 8.48 7.92
CA ARG A 184 10.65 7.81 7.67
C ARG A 184 11.45 8.44 6.50
N ASP A 185 11.55 9.77 6.51
CA ASP A 185 12.21 10.59 5.48
C ASP A 185 11.53 10.59 4.09
N PHE A 186 10.34 10.00 3.94
CA PHE A 186 9.54 10.09 2.73
C PHE A 186 8.61 11.29 2.78
N GLU A 187 8.59 12.04 1.67
CA GLU A 187 7.56 13.06 1.42
C GLU A 187 6.35 12.41 0.78
N LEU A 188 5.16 12.69 1.31
CA LEU A 188 3.93 11.98 0.98
C LEU A 188 2.71 12.90 1.06
N TRP A 189 1.70 12.60 0.26
CA TRP A 189 0.34 13.09 0.46
C TRP A 189 -0.43 12.12 1.35
N ASN A 190 -1.27 12.62 2.26
CA ASN A 190 -2.09 11.77 3.13
C ASN A 190 -3.56 12.18 3.04
N PHE A 191 -4.38 11.23 2.58
CA PHE A 191 -5.83 11.31 2.58
C PHE A 191 -6.38 10.62 3.83
N THR A 192 -6.93 11.40 4.75
CA THR A 192 -7.46 10.90 6.01
C THR A 192 -8.98 10.91 5.98
N TYR A 193 -9.57 9.73 6.11
CA TYR A 193 -11.01 9.51 6.24
C TYR A 193 -11.35 9.11 7.67
N THR A 194 -12.38 9.74 8.23
CA THR A 194 -12.93 9.43 9.55
C THR A 194 -14.26 8.70 9.42
N MET A 195 -14.77 8.18 10.53
CA MET A 195 -16.14 7.65 10.57
C MET A 195 -17.15 8.77 10.87
N PRO A 196 -18.39 8.67 10.36
CA PRO A 196 -19.46 9.61 10.70
C PRO A 196 -19.70 9.66 12.22
N ALA A 197 -20.18 10.81 12.71
CA ALA A 197 -20.55 10.96 14.11
C ALA A 197 -21.62 9.92 14.51
N LYS A 198 -21.43 9.25 15.65
CA LYS A 198 -22.29 8.16 16.14
C LYS A 198 -22.38 6.95 15.21
N PHE A 199 -21.32 6.70 14.43
CA PHE A 199 -21.22 5.48 13.62
C PHE A 199 -21.37 4.22 14.48
N GLU A 200 -22.19 3.28 14.02
CA GLU A 200 -22.35 1.93 14.54
C GLU A 200 -22.06 0.91 13.44
N GLY A 201 -21.42 -0.19 13.81
CA GLY A 201 -21.06 -1.28 12.89
C GLY A 201 -19.55 -1.36 12.66
N THR A 202 -19.16 -1.97 11.53
CA THR A 202 -17.76 -2.22 11.19
C THR A 202 -17.27 -1.19 10.16
N PRO A 203 -16.22 -0.41 10.46
CA PRO A 203 -15.65 0.55 9.51
C PRO A 203 -15.19 -0.11 8.21
N VAL A 204 -15.54 0.52 7.08
CA VAL A 204 -15.27 0.03 5.72
C VAL A 204 -14.90 1.17 4.79
N LEU A 205 -13.81 0.98 4.03
CA LEU A 205 -13.42 1.83 2.90
C LEU A 205 -13.12 0.95 1.69
N THR A 206 -13.61 1.36 0.52
CA THR A 206 -13.39 0.69 -0.76
C THR A 206 -12.81 1.67 -1.78
N LEU A 207 -11.77 1.24 -2.48
CA LEU A 207 -11.20 1.93 -3.63
C LEU A 207 -11.56 1.16 -4.90
N ASP A 208 -12.25 1.82 -5.83
CA ASP A 208 -12.34 1.37 -7.23
C ASP A 208 -11.33 2.19 -8.05
N LEU A 209 -10.46 1.49 -8.78
CA LEU A 209 -9.21 1.99 -9.34
C LEU A 209 -9.15 1.65 -10.83
N ARG A 210 -8.78 2.64 -11.65
CA ARG A 210 -8.61 2.45 -13.09
C ARG A 210 -7.50 3.34 -13.62
N THR A 211 -6.54 2.75 -14.35
CA THR A 211 -5.52 3.50 -15.07
C THR A 211 -6.09 4.21 -16.30
N LEU A 212 -5.50 5.36 -16.67
CA LEU A 212 -5.97 6.25 -17.74
C LEU A 212 -5.12 6.13 -19.01
#